data_AF-A0A3Q3SBM7-F1
#
_entry.id   AF-A0A3Q3SBM7-F1
#
_cell.length_a   1.000
_cell.length_b   1.000
_cell.length_c   1.000
_cell.angle_alpha   90.00
_cell.angle_beta   90.00
_cell.angle_gamma   90.00
#
_symmetry.space_group_name_H-M   'P 1'
#
loop_
_entity.id
_entity.type
_entity.pdbx_description
1 polymer ?
#
loop_
_entity_poly.entity_id
_entity_poly.type
_entity_poly.pdbx_seq_one_letter_code
_entity_poly.pdbx_strand_id
1 'polypeptide(L)'
;SFRRSNVSPRFLHSNSTSHTWPFGAIAMLIDNAYDPDVSAKQFWIDKTVVKDQDCLTFMDNGYGLDLRTMHKMLSFGFSDKTTVKGVQPIGIYGNGFKSGSMRLGKDAIVFSKSKSTSCVGMLSQTYLEKIGAEQIIVPIVCFDQTKSDKHILDLMQ
;
A
#
# COMPACT_ATOMS: atom_id res chain seq x y z
N SER A 1 27.76 5.88 -16.35
CA SER A 1 26.98 5.25 -15.27
C SER A 1 25.91 6.23 -14.83
N PHE A 2 24.63 5.93 -15.08
CA PHE A 2 23.53 6.79 -14.63
C PHE A 2 23.14 6.42 -13.20
N ARG A 3 23.13 7.39 -12.28
CA ARG A 3 22.63 7.19 -10.91
C ARG A 3 21.10 7.19 -10.93
N ARG A 4 20.48 6.18 -10.31
CA ARG A 4 19.03 6.22 -10.02
C ARG A 4 18.77 7.32 -8.98
N SER A 5 17.66 8.02 -9.14
CA SER A 5 17.15 8.94 -8.14
C SER A 5 16.64 8.15 -6.94
N ASN A 6 17.28 8.33 -5.79
CA ASN A 6 16.86 7.67 -4.55
C ASN A 6 15.84 8.55 -3.82
N VAL A 7 14.79 7.94 -3.29
CA VAL A 7 13.78 8.64 -2.49
C VAL A 7 14.14 8.48 -1.02
N SER A 8 14.42 9.60 -0.35
CA SER A 8 14.70 9.62 1.09
C SER A 8 13.46 9.21 1.88
N PRO A 9 13.59 8.47 3.01
CA PRO A 9 12.46 8.17 3.90
C PRO A 9 11.67 9.38 4.37
N ARG A 10 12.32 10.55 4.49
CA ARG A 10 11.63 11.82 4.84
C ARG A 10 10.56 12.21 3.82
N PHE A 11 10.67 11.72 2.58
CA PHE A 11 9.66 11.93 1.56
C PHE A 11 8.30 11.33 1.94
N LEU A 12 8.24 10.28 2.76
CA LEU A 12 6.96 9.72 3.24
C LEU A 12 6.14 10.78 3.99
N HIS A 13 6.79 11.52 4.87
CA HIS A 13 6.17 12.64 5.57
C HIS A 13 5.84 13.79 4.62
N SER A 14 6.80 14.24 3.80
CA SER A 14 6.56 15.34 2.86
C SER A 14 5.45 15.04 1.85
N ASN A 15 5.29 13.79 1.44
CA ASN A 15 4.22 13.38 0.52
C ASN A 15 2.84 13.37 1.20
N SER A 16 2.80 13.14 2.52
CA SER A 16 1.55 13.16 3.31
C SER A 16 0.93 14.56 3.43
N THR A 17 1.74 15.63 3.32
CA THR A 17 1.26 17.01 3.48
C THR A 17 0.44 17.51 2.28
N SER A 18 0.36 16.71 1.20
CA SER A 18 -0.60 16.91 0.11
C SER A 18 -2.07 16.88 0.58
N HIS A 19 -2.34 16.22 1.72
CA HIS A 19 -3.65 16.18 2.35
C HIS A 19 -3.75 17.16 3.52
N THR A 20 -4.52 18.23 3.34
CA THR A 20 -4.84 19.16 4.43
C THR A 20 -5.88 18.58 5.38
N TRP A 21 -6.78 17.71 4.89
CA TRP A 21 -7.89 17.12 5.64
C TRP A 21 -7.79 15.59 5.74
N PRO A 22 -7.92 14.98 6.93
CA PRO A 22 -7.79 13.52 7.10
C PRO A 22 -8.79 12.70 6.27
N PHE A 23 -10.00 13.22 6.03
CA PHE A 23 -10.99 12.50 5.22
C PHE A 23 -10.64 12.48 3.73
N GLY A 24 -9.86 13.44 3.24
CA GLY A 24 -9.28 13.37 1.89
C GLY A 24 -8.31 12.18 1.77
N ALA A 25 -7.52 11.92 2.80
CA ALA A 25 -6.65 10.75 2.87
C ALA A 25 -7.44 9.43 2.93
N ILE A 26 -8.56 9.41 3.67
CA ILE A 26 -9.48 8.25 3.71
C ILE A 26 -10.12 8.02 2.33
N ALA A 27 -10.56 9.08 1.64
CA ALA A 27 -11.13 8.97 0.30
C ALA A 27 -10.18 8.30 -0.69
N MET A 28 -8.87 8.62 -0.65
CA MET A 28 -7.88 7.96 -1.50
C MET A 28 -7.77 6.44 -1.27
N LEU A 29 -8.07 5.95 -0.05
CA LEU A 29 -8.08 4.52 0.24
C LEU A 29 -9.37 3.86 -0.28
N ILE A 30 -10.51 4.55 -0.17
CA ILE A 30 -11.79 4.11 -0.74
C ILE A 30 -11.70 4.03 -2.26
N ASP A 31 -11.11 5.03 -2.91
CA ASP A 31 -10.93 5.08 -4.37
C ASP A 31 -10.15 3.86 -4.88
N ASN A 32 -9.12 3.42 -4.14
CA ASN A 32 -8.36 2.24 -4.52
C ASN A 32 -9.18 0.95 -4.48
N ALA A 33 -10.09 0.81 -3.52
CA ALA A 33 -10.95 -0.37 -3.44
C ALA A 33 -12.08 -0.34 -4.47
N TYR A 34 -12.61 0.86 -4.76
CA TYR A 34 -13.63 1.08 -5.79
C TYR A 34 -13.10 0.84 -7.20
N ASP A 35 -11.84 1.20 -7.46
CA ASP A 35 -11.25 1.16 -8.79
C ASP A 35 -11.40 -0.21 -9.47
N PRO A 36 -11.59 -0.23 -10.80
CA PRO A 36 -12.02 -1.41 -11.54
C PRO A 36 -11.08 -2.63 -11.43
N ASP A 37 -9.80 -2.41 -11.15
CA ASP A 37 -8.80 -3.46 -10.95
C ASP A 37 -8.96 -4.20 -9.60
N VAL A 38 -9.51 -3.53 -8.59
CA VAL A 38 -9.86 -4.12 -7.29
C VAL A 38 -11.33 -4.54 -7.25
N SER A 39 -12.23 -3.68 -7.75
CA SER A 39 -13.67 -3.90 -7.94
C SER A 39 -14.40 -4.40 -6.68
N ALA A 40 -14.01 -3.88 -5.51
CA ALA A 40 -14.66 -4.25 -4.26
C ALA A 40 -16.16 -3.90 -4.29
N LYS A 41 -16.97 -4.74 -3.64
CA LYS A 41 -18.41 -4.50 -3.46
C LYS A 41 -18.73 -3.89 -2.12
N GLN A 42 -17.86 -4.11 -1.14
CA GLN A 42 -18.00 -3.61 0.21
C GLN A 42 -16.64 -3.08 0.69
N PHE A 43 -16.71 -2.06 1.52
CA PHE A 43 -15.56 -1.43 2.14
C PHE A 43 -15.91 -1.12 3.59
N TRP A 44 -15.05 -1.54 4.51
CA TRP A 44 -15.22 -1.36 5.94
C TRP A 44 -14.10 -0.49 6.49
N ILE A 45 -14.49 0.49 7.29
CA ILE A 45 -13.59 1.35 8.05
C ILE A 45 -13.90 1.10 9.51
N ASP A 46 -12.88 0.73 10.27
CA ASP A 46 -13.03 0.45 11.69
C ASP A 46 -11.81 0.94 12.47
N LYS A 47 -11.95 0.97 13.79
CA LYS A 47 -10.89 1.22 14.76
C LYS A 47 -10.74 -0.01 15.65
N THR A 48 -9.52 -0.53 15.70
CA THR A 48 -9.18 -1.66 16.57
C THR A 48 -7.98 -1.31 17.45
N VAL A 49 -7.62 -2.22 18.34
CA VAL A 49 -6.42 -2.13 19.17
C VAL A 49 -5.58 -3.37 18.93
N VAL A 50 -4.33 -3.18 18.51
CA VAL A 50 -3.37 -4.26 18.30
C VAL A 50 -2.13 -3.96 19.14
N LYS A 51 -1.78 -4.87 20.06
CA LYS A 51 -0.64 -4.68 21.00
C LYS A 51 -0.69 -3.32 21.71
N ASP A 52 -1.87 -2.99 22.26
CA ASP A 52 -2.11 -1.73 22.98
C ASP A 52 -1.90 -0.46 22.13
N GLN A 53 -1.96 -0.57 20.80
CA GLN A 53 -1.92 0.56 19.87
C GLN A 53 -3.23 0.68 19.10
N ASP A 54 -3.79 1.88 19.09
CA ASP A 54 -4.96 2.20 18.27
C ASP A 54 -4.60 2.09 16.79
N CYS A 55 -5.40 1.33 16.04
CA CYS A 55 -5.21 1.07 14.63
C CYS A 55 -6.49 1.42 13.85
N LEU A 56 -6.36 2.26 12.82
CA LEU A 56 -7.38 2.42 11.79
C LEU A 56 -7.26 1.28 10.78
N THR A 57 -8.35 0.57 10.53
CA THR A 57 -8.40 -0.53 9.57
C THR A 57 -9.28 -0.18 8.40
N PHE A 58 -8.77 -0.47 7.20
CA PHE A 58 -9.47 -0.33 5.93
C PHE A 58 -9.49 -1.71 5.29
N MET A 59 -10.69 -2.25 5.09
CA MET A 59 -10.86 -3.59 4.53
C MET A 59 -11.82 -3.54 3.35
N ASP A 60 -11.49 -4.26 2.29
CA ASP A 60 -12.34 -4.44 1.13
C ASP A 60 -12.42 -5.93 0.76
N ASN A 61 -13.41 -6.28 -0.07
CA ASN A 61 -13.59 -7.64 -0.57
C ASN A 61 -13.31 -7.75 -2.08
N GLY A 62 -12.42 -6.91 -2.59
CA GLY A 62 -11.99 -6.90 -3.98
C GLY A 62 -11.05 -8.05 -4.34
N TYR A 63 -10.43 -7.93 -5.51
CA TYR A 63 -9.61 -9.00 -6.09
C TYR A 63 -8.26 -9.25 -5.40
N GLY A 64 -7.82 -8.33 -4.53
CA GLY A 64 -6.56 -8.42 -3.81
C GLY A 64 -5.32 -8.23 -4.69
N LEU A 65 -4.15 -8.38 -4.09
CA LEU A 65 -2.84 -8.08 -4.67
C LEU A 65 -1.94 -9.33 -4.66
N ASP A 66 -1.24 -9.53 -5.78
CA ASP A 66 -0.08 -10.40 -5.86
C ASP A 66 1.22 -9.66 -5.48
N LEU A 67 2.35 -10.36 -5.46
CA LEU A 67 3.65 -9.77 -5.12
C LEU A 67 3.98 -8.54 -5.99
N ARG A 68 3.75 -8.64 -7.30
CA ARG A 68 4.10 -7.59 -8.26
C ARG A 68 3.24 -6.34 -8.06
N THR A 69 1.94 -6.52 -7.88
CA THR A 69 0.98 -5.44 -7.67
C THR A 69 1.12 -4.82 -6.28
N MET A 70 1.39 -5.61 -5.24
CA MET A 70 1.76 -5.13 -3.90
C MET A 70 3.01 -4.25 -3.97
N HIS A 71 4.06 -4.72 -4.64
CA HIS A 71 5.29 -3.94 -4.81
C HIS A 71 5.00 -2.60 -5.50
N LYS A 72 4.29 -2.60 -6.64
CA LYS A 72 3.89 -1.37 -7.33
C LYS A 72 3.04 -0.43 -6.46
N MET A 73 2.10 -0.99 -5.70
CA MET A 73 1.25 -0.23 -4.78
C MET A 73 2.08 0.52 -3.73
N LEU A 74 3.14 -0.11 -3.22
CA LEU A 74 4.04 0.48 -2.21
C LEU A 74 5.15 1.37 -2.82
N SER A 75 5.53 1.15 -4.08
CA SER A 75 6.53 1.95 -4.79
C SER A 75 5.96 3.23 -5.41
N PHE A 76 6.73 4.31 -5.46
CA PHE A 76 6.30 5.58 -6.05
C PHE A 76 6.31 5.57 -7.57
N GLY A 77 5.35 6.28 -8.19
CA GLY A 77 5.33 6.55 -9.63
C GLY A 77 4.81 5.41 -10.52
N PHE A 78 4.28 4.33 -9.94
CA PHE A 78 3.66 3.25 -10.68
C PHE A 78 2.12 3.36 -10.63
N SER A 79 1.50 3.55 -11.80
CA SER A 79 0.07 3.31 -11.99
C SER A 79 -0.15 2.75 -13.39
N ASP A 80 -0.62 1.50 -13.44
CA ASP A 80 -1.03 0.85 -14.69
C ASP A 80 -2.57 0.75 -14.77
N LYS A 81 -3.28 1.58 -13.99
CA LYS A 81 -4.74 1.52 -13.94
C LYS A 81 -5.32 1.94 -15.29
N THR A 82 -6.18 1.07 -15.83
CA THR A 82 -6.84 1.26 -17.12
C THR A 82 -8.34 1.06 -16.97
N THR A 83 -9.10 1.57 -17.94
CA THR A 83 -10.55 1.38 -17.99
C THR A 83 -10.89 -0.11 -18.14
N VAL A 84 -11.70 -0.66 -17.23
CA VAL A 84 -12.22 -2.03 -17.32
C VAL A 84 -13.73 -1.97 -17.40
N LYS A 85 -14.33 -2.65 -18.38
CA LYS A 85 -15.79 -2.70 -18.58
C LYS A 85 -16.44 -1.30 -18.63
N GLY A 86 -15.76 -0.32 -19.21
CA GLY A 86 -16.25 1.06 -19.34
C GLY A 86 -16.15 1.92 -18.08
N VAL A 87 -15.66 1.38 -16.96
CA VAL A 87 -15.45 2.13 -15.71
C VAL A 87 -14.03 2.69 -15.70
N GLN A 88 -13.89 4.01 -15.58
CA GLN A 88 -12.59 4.68 -15.48
C GLN A 88 -12.07 4.62 -14.03
N PRO A 89 -10.77 4.34 -13.84
CA PRO A 89 -10.15 4.40 -12.52
C PRO A 89 -9.97 5.85 -12.05
N ILE A 90 -10.17 6.07 -10.76
CA ILE A 90 -9.90 7.33 -10.06
C ILE A 90 -8.40 7.46 -9.77
N GLY A 91 -7.74 6.37 -9.38
CA GLY A 91 -6.34 6.35 -8.94
C GLY A 91 -5.29 6.44 -10.05
N ILE A 92 -5.19 7.57 -10.75
CA ILE A 92 -4.28 7.70 -11.91
C ILE A 92 -2.82 7.98 -11.56
N TYR A 93 -2.53 8.56 -10.38
CA TYR A 93 -1.19 9.05 -10.05
C TYR A 93 -0.27 8.01 -9.39
N GLY A 94 -0.80 6.86 -8.98
CA GLY A 94 -0.01 5.85 -8.27
C GLY A 94 0.56 6.36 -6.94
N ASN A 95 -0.08 7.34 -6.28
CA ASN A 95 0.40 7.93 -5.04
C ASN A 95 -0.62 7.89 -3.88
N GLY A 96 -1.90 7.61 -4.18
CA GLY A 96 -3.00 7.77 -3.21
C GLY A 96 -2.83 6.97 -1.93
N PHE A 97 -2.42 5.70 -2.04
CA PHE A 97 -2.15 4.89 -0.85
C PHE A 97 -1.03 5.48 0.02
N LYS A 98 0.09 5.90 -0.58
CA LYS A 98 1.26 6.40 0.18
C LYS A 98 0.92 7.71 0.86
N SER A 99 0.37 8.69 0.14
CA SER A 99 0.03 9.99 0.73
C SER A 99 -1.09 9.85 1.76
N GLY A 100 -2.11 9.03 1.48
CA GLY A 100 -3.23 8.80 2.38
C GLY A 100 -2.84 8.08 3.66
N SER A 101 -2.14 6.94 3.56
CA SER A 101 -1.70 6.18 4.73
C SER A 101 -0.74 7.00 5.61
N MET A 102 0.26 7.65 5.02
CA MET A 102 1.23 8.46 5.76
C MET A 102 0.63 9.74 6.36
N ARG A 103 -0.56 10.17 5.91
CA ARG A 103 -1.31 11.26 6.52
C ARG A 103 -2.07 10.82 7.78
N LEU A 104 -2.53 9.57 7.80
CA LEU A 104 -3.35 8.98 8.86
C LEU A 104 -2.50 8.37 9.98
N GLY A 105 -1.30 7.87 9.66
CA GLY A 105 -0.38 7.26 10.62
C GLY A 105 1.05 7.24 10.12
N LYS A 106 2.01 6.99 11.03
CA LYS A 106 3.43 6.84 10.68
C LYS A 106 3.73 5.55 9.92
N ASP A 107 2.92 4.52 10.17
CA ASP A 107 3.17 3.16 9.74
C ASP A 107 1.90 2.55 9.17
N ALA A 108 2.03 1.78 8.09
CA ALA A 108 0.96 1.05 7.45
C ALA A 108 1.41 -0.37 7.11
N ILE A 109 0.53 -1.34 7.37
CA ILE A 109 0.70 -2.74 6.97
C ILE A 109 -0.49 -3.09 6.08
N VAL A 110 -0.20 -3.66 4.92
CA VAL A 110 -1.20 -4.11 3.94
C VAL A 110 -1.22 -5.62 3.94
N PHE A 111 -2.36 -6.18 4.33
CA PHE A 111 -2.66 -7.60 4.12
C PHE A 111 -3.52 -7.71 2.87
N SER A 112 -3.12 -8.56 1.93
CA SER A 112 -3.90 -8.77 0.72
C SER A 112 -3.92 -10.22 0.31
N LYS A 113 -5.08 -10.70 -0.13
CA LYS A 113 -5.28 -12.05 -0.62
C LYS A 113 -5.85 -12.00 -2.03
N SER A 114 -5.05 -12.44 -3.00
CA SER A 114 -5.50 -12.66 -4.37
C SER A 114 -6.03 -14.09 -4.55
N LYS A 115 -6.38 -14.45 -5.78
CA LYS A 115 -6.78 -15.82 -6.13
C LYS A 115 -5.68 -16.86 -5.86
N SER A 116 -4.41 -16.48 -5.95
CA SER A 116 -3.28 -17.41 -5.90
C SER A 116 -2.29 -17.14 -4.77
N THR A 117 -2.26 -15.92 -4.21
CA THR A 117 -1.25 -15.51 -3.23
C THR A 117 -1.88 -14.80 -2.04
N SER A 118 -1.20 -14.86 -0.89
CA SER A 118 -1.45 -13.96 0.23
C SER A 118 -0.18 -13.19 0.52
N CYS A 119 -0.26 -11.87 0.51
CA CYS A 119 0.89 -10.99 0.66
C CYS A 119 0.70 -10.04 1.85
N VAL A 120 1.80 -9.78 2.55
CA VAL A 120 1.90 -8.76 3.58
C VAL A 120 2.99 -7.77 3.15
N GLY A 121 2.63 -6.51 3.03
CA GLY A 121 3.55 -5.42 2.72
C GLY A 121 3.56 -4.38 3.82
N MET A 122 4.70 -3.72 4.05
CA MET A 122 4.83 -2.68 5.07
C MET A 122 5.44 -1.40 4.50
N LEU A 123 4.83 -0.26 4.84
CA LEU A 123 5.35 1.08 4.61
C LEU A 123 5.40 1.82 5.94
N SER A 124 6.60 1.99 6.50
CA SER A 124 6.75 2.43 7.89
C SER A 124 7.87 3.45 8.04
N GLN A 125 7.53 4.66 8.49
CA GLN A 125 8.50 5.68 8.86
C GLN A 125 9.30 5.22 10.08
N THR A 126 8.63 4.62 11.07
CA THR A 126 9.25 4.13 12.31
C THR A 126 10.32 3.06 12.03
N TYR A 127 10.03 2.11 11.15
CA TYR A 127 10.97 1.08 10.72
C TYR A 127 12.19 1.69 10.04
N LEU A 128 11.99 2.57 9.06
CA LEU A 128 13.06 3.18 8.28
C LEU A 128 13.99 4.05 9.16
N GLU A 129 13.41 4.81 10.09
CA GLU A 129 14.17 5.57 11.10
C GLU A 129 15.01 4.63 11.98
N LYS A 130 14.39 3.54 12.48
CA LYS A 130 15.04 2.61 13.41
C LYS A 130 16.24 1.88 12.79
N ILE A 131 16.18 1.57 11.49
CA ILE A 131 17.30 0.92 10.78
C ILE A 131 18.30 1.93 10.19
N GLY A 132 18.07 3.24 10.34
CA GLY A 132 18.92 4.27 9.73
C GLY A 132 18.92 4.23 8.21
N ALA A 133 17.78 3.91 7.57
CA ALA A 133 17.71 3.77 6.13
C ALA A 133 17.96 5.10 5.42
N GLU A 134 18.80 5.09 4.39
CA GLU A 134 18.99 6.26 3.50
C GLU A 134 17.94 6.32 2.39
N GLN A 135 17.23 5.22 2.17
CA GLN A 135 16.25 5.03 1.09
C GLN A 135 15.00 4.32 1.62
N ILE A 136 13.88 4.48 0.93
CA ILE A 136 12.64 3.79 1.28
C ILE A 136 12.79 2.30 0.95
N ILE A 137 12.73 1.46 1.99
CA ILE A 137 12.70 -0.01 1.90
C ILE A 137 11.30 -0.47 2.26
N VAL A 138 10.71 -1.33 1.43
CA VAL A 138 9.35 -1.86 1.63
C VAL A 138 9.40 -3.38 1.81
N PRO A 139 9.37 -3.89 3.04
CA PRO A 139 9.33 -5.33 3.28
C PRO A 139 8.03 -5.93 2.73
N ILE A 140 8.15 -6.97 1.90
CA ILE A 140 7.02 -7.72 1.38
C ILE A 140 7.27 -9.22 1.57
N VAL A 141 6.26 -9.92 2.07
CA VAL A 141 6.26 -11.39 2.21
C VAL A 141 5.02 -11.92 1.51
N CYS A 142 5.18 -12.92 0.63
CA CYS A 142 4.06 -13.56 -0.04
C CYS A 142 4.10 -15.08 0.14
N PHE A 143 2.91 -15.67 0.21
CA PHE A 143 2.65 -17.09 0.34
C PHE A 143 1.79 -17.56 -0.84
N ASP A 144 2.21 -18.61 -1.52
CA ASP A 144 1.40 -19.27 -2.55
C ASP A 144 0.29 -20.11 -1.89
N GLN A 145 -0.94 -20.00 -2.40
CA GLN A 145 -2.08 -20.77 -1.88
C GLN A 145 -2.10 -22.23 -2.36
N THR A 146 -1.31 -22.58 -3.37
CA THR A 146 -1.33 -23.90 -4.03
C THR A 146 -0.15 -24.80 -3.67
N LYS A 147 0.82 -24.29 -2.89
CA LYS A 147 1.97 -25.07 -2.44
C LYS A 147 2.10 -24.93 -0.93
N SER A 148 1.93 -26.06 -0.24
CA SER A 148 2.47 -26.24 1.11
C SER A 148 3.93 -25.76 1.14
N ASP A 149 4.17 -24.72 1.93
CA ASP A 149 5.47 -24.23 2.42
C ASP A 149 6.55 -23.89 1.38
N LYS A 150 6.38 -22.78 0.66
CA LYS A 150 7.52 -22.01 0.13
C LYS A 150 7.40 -20.54 0.49
N HIS A 151 8.35 -20.04 1.27
CA HIS A 151 8.48 -18.63 1.63
C HIS A 151 9.23 -17.88 0.52
N ILE A 152 8.66 -16.79 0.01
CA ILE A 152 9.39 -15.82 -0.83
C ILE A 152 9.56 -14.55 0.01
N LEU A 153 10.79 -14.31 0.47
CA LEU A 153 11.22 -13.07 1.12
C LEU A 153 11.88 -12.20 0.05
N ASP A 154 11.17 -11.19 -0.44
CA ASP A 154 11.74 -10.20 -1.36
C ASP A 154 11.96 -8.88 -0.62
N LEU A 155 13.22 -8.55 -0.37
CA LEU A 155 13.68 -7.21 -0.01
C LEU A 155 14.03 -6.49 -1.32
N MET A 156 13.06 -5.75 -1.87
CA MET A 156 13.33 -4.94 -3.06
C MET A 156 13.88 -3.57 -2.64
N GLN A 157 15.06 -3.23 -3.15
CA GLN A 157 15.75 -1.94 -3.01
C GLN A 157 15.34 -0.97 -4.11
#